data_AF-A0A5C8U0P9-F1
#
_entry.id   AF-A0A5C8U0P9-F1
#
_cell.length_a   1.000
_cell.length_b   1.000
_cell.length_c   1.000
_cell.angle_alpha   90.00
_cell.angle_beta   90.00
_cell.angle_gamma   90.00
#
_symmetry.space_group_name_H-M   'P 1'
#
loop_
_entity.id
_entity.type
_entity.pdbx_description
1 polymer ?
#
loop_
_entity_poly.entity_id
_entity_poly.type
_entity_poly.pdbx_seq_one_letter_code
_entity_poly.pdbx_strand_id
1 'polypeptide(L)'
;MTIEPPDHRLASSIAGTPPRTWPELERYVAAEATSAGENAEAAVRELRRKGPITRLLCRQLAIAVPRQKRGKKDRPQLDDFTVVVVEALKRDYGLRGKALWDRAHSEIAGRDSFMALFENVTPAAIERRYHRVKSRSS
;
A
#
# COMPACT_ATOMS: atom_id res chain seq x y z
N MET A 1 13.37 22.11 35.05
CA MET A 1 12.48 21.90 33.89
C MET A 1 11.48 20.84 34.29
N THR A 2 10.32 21.26 34.80
CA THR A 2 9.26 20.37 35.25
C THR A 2 8.38 20.07 34.03
N ILE A 3 8.44 18.85 33.53
CA ILE A 3 7.58 18.40 32.43
C ILE A 3 6.22 18.14 33.08
N GLU A 4 5.26 19.05 32.88
CA GLU A 4 3.89 18.81 33.30
C GLU A 4 3.35 17.54 32.60
N PRO A 5 2.70 16.63 33.35
CA PRO A 5 2.04 15.49 32.74
C PRO A 5 0.94 15.98 31.78
N PRO A 6 0.72 15.31 30.64
CA PRO A 6 -0.29 15.72 29.68
C PRO A 6 -1.65 15.78 30.36
N ASP A 7 -2.21 16.99 30.36
CA ASP A 7 -3.47 17.38 30.96
C ASP A 7 -4.56 16.32 30.67
N HIS A 8 -4.96 15.59 31.71
CA HIS A 8 -6.00 14.55 31.63
C HIS A 8 -7.41 15.15 31.39
N ARG A 9 -7.48 16.47 31.22
CA ARG A 9 -8.71 17.27 31.05
C ARG A 9 -9.36 17.17 29.67
N LEU A 10 -8.77 16.44 28.71
CA LEU A 10 -9.48 16.09 27.48
C LEU A 10 -10.64 15.10 27.71
N ALA A 11 -10.75 14.50 28.92
CA ALA A 11 -11.81 13.56 29.25
C ALA A 11 -13.07 14.21 29.86
N SER A 12 -13.06 15.51 30.17
CA SER A 12 -14.01 16.09 31.14
C SER A 12 -15.02 17.10 30.57
N SER A 13 -15.51 16.88 29.36
CA SER A 13 -16.76 17.55 28.92
C SER A 13 -17.48 16.80 27.80
N ILE A 14 -17.62 15.47 27.91
CA ILE A 14 -18.55 14.74 27.03
C ILE A 14 -19.90 14.70 27.73
N ALA A 15 -20.76 15.70 27.49
CA ALA A 15 -22.15 15.73 27.94
C ALA A 15 -23.04 14.73 27.17
N GLY A 16 -22.46 13.65 26.64
CA GLY A 16 -23.12 12.67 25.78
C GLY A 16 -22.45 11.31 25.84
N THR A 17 -23.16 10.30 25.35
CA THR A 17 -22.65 8.93 25.26
C THR A 17 -21.36 8.92 24.42
N PRO A 18 -20.23 8.40 24.94
CA PRO A 18 -18.99 8.37 24.19
C PRO A 18 -19.14 7.50 22.93
N PRO A 19 -18.51 7.86 21.80
CA PRO A 19 -18.61 7.09 20.57
C PRO A 19 -18.03 5.70 20.76
N ARG A 20 -18.71 4.67 20.23
CA ARG A 20 -18.30 3.26 20.31
C ARG A 20 -17.83 2.72 18.96
N THR A 21 -18.23 3.38 17.88
CA THR A 21 -17.87 2.99 16.51
C THR A 21 -17.11 4.10 15.79
N TRP A 22 -16.34 3.74 14.77
CA TRP A 22 -15.62 4.73 13.95
C TRP A 22 -16.55 5.77 13.30
N PRO A 23 -17.72 5.40 12.72
CA PRO A 23 -18.66 6.40 12.20
C PRO A 23 -19.27 7.32 13.27
N GLU A 24 -19.45 6.83 14.51
CA GLU A 24 -19.86 7.68 15.63
C GLU A 24 -18.76 8.68 16.01
N LEU A 25 -17.50 8.24 16.02
CA LEU A 25 -16.37 9.13 16.28
C LEU A 25 -16.24 10.22 15.20
N GLU A 26 -16.45 9.87 13.92
CA GLU A 26 -16.47 10.86 12.83
C GLU A 26 -17.57 11.90 13.03
N ARG A 27 -18.79 11.49 13.42
CA ARG A 27 -19.90 12.40 13.71
C ARG A 27 -19.64 13.27 14.93
N TYR A 28 -19.04 12.70 15.97
CA TYR A 28 -18.68 13.41 17.18
C TYR A 28 -17.64 14.50 16.90
N VAL A 29 -16.56 14.17 16.19
CA VAL A 29 -15.52 15.13 15.80
C VAL A 29 -16.06 16.23 14.89
N ALA A 30 -16.97 15.90 13.96
CA ALA A 30 -17.61 16.90 13.11
C ALA A 30 -18.50 17.87 13.90
N ALA A 31 -19.25 17.36 14.88
CA ALA A 31 -20.11 18.17 15.74
C ALA A 31 -19.28 19.10 16.64
N GLU A 32 -18.21 18.58 17.27
CA GLU A 32 -17.30 19.36 18.11
C GLU A 32 -16.58 20.47 17.33
N ALA A 33 -16.08 20.15 16.13
CA ALA A 33 -15.48 21.14 15.25
C ALA A 33 -16.47 22.25 14.86
N THR A 34 -17.73 21.87 14.58
CA THR A 34 -18.78 22.85 14.25
C THR A 34 -19.10 23.75 15.43
N SER A 35 -19.21 23.21 16.66
CA SER A 35 -19.43 24.01 17.87
C SER A 35 -18.25 24.90 18.23
N ALA A 36 -17.03 24.51 17.86
CA ALA A 36 -15.82 25.32 18.03
C ALA A 36 -15.65 26.39 16.92
N GLY A 37 -16.53 26.44 15.92
CA GLY A 37 -16.40 27.34 14.77
C GLY A 37 -15.33 26.93 13.77
N GLU A 38 -14.86 25.68 13.85
CA GLU A 38 -13.86 25.09 12.95
C GLU A 38 -14.51 24.36 11.76
N ASN A 39 -13.70 24.05 10.75
CA ASN A 39 -14.17 23.30 9.59
C ASN A 39 -14.29 21.79 9.92
N ALA A 40 -15.53 21.31 10.06
CA ALA A 40 -15.85 19.93 10.35
C ALA A 40 -15.26 18.91 9.36
N GLU A 41 -15.22 19.23 8.06
CA GLU A 41 -14.65 18.33 7.06
C GLU A 41 -13.13 18.20 7.22
N ALA A 42 -12.45 19.29 7.57
CA ALA A 42 -11.02 19.30 7.82
C ALA A 42 -10.68 18.45 9.06
N ALA A 43 -11.45 18.60 10.13
CA ALA A 43 -11.30 17.81 11.35
C ALA A 43 -11.52 16.31 11.12
N VAL A 44 -12.58 15.92 10.40
CA VAL A 44 -12.81 14.52 10.03
C VAL A 44 -11.73 13.99 9.10
N ARG A 45 -11.22 14.81 8.17
CA ARG A 45 -10.11 14.43 7.29
C ARG A 45 -8.83 14.17 8.07
N GLU A 46 -8.54 14.98 9.08
CA GLU A 46 -7.41 14.78 9.98
C GLU A 46 -7.57 13.49 10.80
N LEU A 47 -8.76 13.24 11.36
CA LEU A 47 -9.09 11.98 12.00
C LEU A 47 -8.83 10.78 11.07
N ARG A 48 -9.24 10.87 9.81
CA ARG A 48 -9.05 9.82 8.79
C ARG A 48 -7.59 9.58 8.41
N ARG A 49 -6.68 10.54 8.63
CA ARG A 49 -5.22 10.32 8.46
C ARG A 49 -4.65 9.32 9.47
N LYS A 50 -5.37 9.03 10.56
CA LYS A 50 -5.02 7.99 11.55
C LYS A 50 -3.61 8.18 12.11
N GLY A 51 -3.30 9.42 12.49
CA GLY A 51 -2.05 9.80 13.13
C GLY A 51 -1.88 9.13 14.51
N PRO A 52 -0.71 9.28 15.15
CA PRO A 52 -0.43 8.68 16.47
C PRO A 52 -1.47 9.07 17.53
N ILE A 53 -1.89 10.33 17.55
CA ILE A 53 -2.90 10.86 18.48
C ILE A 53 -4.26 10.18 18.26
N THR A 54 -4.73 10.09 17.01
CA THR A 54 -5.98 9.40 16.68
C THR A 54 -5.96 7.93 17.10
N ARG A 55 -4.82 7.23 16.93
CA ARG A 55 -4.69 5.83 17.35
C ARG A 55 -4.74 5.69 18.87
N LEU A 56 -4.13 6.61 19.60
CA LEU A 56 -4.17 6.64 21.06
C LEU A 56 -5.61 6.88 21.55
N LEU A 57 -6.30 7.86 20.96
CA LEU A 57 -7.71 8.16 21.26
C LEU A 57 -8.61 6.94 21.00
N CYS A 58 -8.45 6.28 19.85
CA CYS A 58 -9.23 5.09 19.53
C CYS A 58 -8.94 3.92 20.50
N ARG A 59 -7.70 3.80 20.99
CA ARG A 59 -7.35 2.79 22.01
C ARG A 59 -8.01 3.09 23.36
N GLN A 60 -8.05 4.36 23.76
CA GLN A 60 -8.72 4.78 25.00
C GLN A 60 -10.23 4.56 24.95
N LEU A 61 -10.84 4.81 23.79
CA LEU A 61 -12.28 4.65 23.57
C LEU A 61 -12.70 3.23 23.15
N ALA A 62 -11.75 2.27 23.07
CA ALA A 62 -11.97 0.92 22.56
C ALA A 62 -12.61 0.86 21.16
N ILE A 63 -12.35 1.86 20.31
CA ILE A 63 -12.90 1.96 18.95
C ILE A 63 -11.94 1.28 17.96
N ALA A 64 -12.49 0.38 17.13
CA ALA A 64 -11.72 -0.23 16.05
C ALA A 64 -11.42 0.81 14.95
N VAL A 65 -10.14 1.12 14.73
CA VAL A 65 -9.71 1.94 13.60
C VAL A 65 -9.89 1.13 12.31
N PRO A 66 -10.63 1.64 11.30
CA PRO A 66 -10.79 0.95 10.04
C PRO A 66 -9.42 0.77 9.41
N ARG A 67 -9.00 -0.46 9.17
CA ARG A 67 -7.79 -0.73 8.40
C ARG A 67 -8.09 -0.32 6.97
N GLN A 68 -7.29 0.59 6.40
CA GLN A 68 -7.26 0.68 4.94
C GLN A 68 -6.89 -0.72 4.46
N LYS A 69 -7.75 -1.34 3.65
CA LYS A 69 -7.32 -2.46 2.82
C LYS A 69 -6.13 -1.92 2.05
N ARG A 70 -4.91 -2.27 2.47
CA ARG A 70 -3.74 -2.04 1.63
C ARG A 70 -4.09 -2.77 0.35
N GLY A 71 -4.41 -2.02 -0.70
CA GLY A 71 -4.44 -2.58 -2.05
C GLY A 71 -3.18 -3.39 -2.20
N LYS A 72 -3.29 -4.56 -2.82
CA LYS A 72 -2.14 -5.40 -3.17
C LYS A 72 -1.11 -4.43 -3.74
N LYS A 73 0.02 -4.21 -3.05
CA LYS A 73 1.14 -3.47 -3.64
C LYS A 73 1.40 -4.23 -4.93
N ASP A 74 1.16 -3.63 -6.08
CA ASP A 74 1.62 -4.19 -7.35
C ASP A 74 3.13 -4.27 -7.20
N ARG A 75 3.60 -5.45 -6.75
CA ARG A 75 4.97 -5.86 -7.00
C ARG A 75 5.12 -5.68 -8.51
N PRO A 76 6.22 -5.09 -9.02
CA PRO A 76 6.44 -5.02 -10.46
C PRO A 76 6.11 -6.41 -11.02
N GLN A 77 5.07 -6.48 -11.85
CA GLN A 77 4.55 -7.78 -12.22
C GLN A 77 5.68 -8.47 -12.96
N LEU A 78 5.89 -9.77 -12.69
CA LEU A 78 6.89 -10.55 -13.42
C LEU A 78 6.74 -10.37 -14.94
N ASP A 79 5.54 -10.02 -15.40
CA ASP A 79 5.19 -9.58 -16.75
C ASP A 79 5.97 -8.34 -17.21
N ASP A 80 5.93 -7.24 -16.46
CA ASP A 80 6.66 -5.99 -16.80
C ASP A 80 8.17 -6.24 -16.84
N PHE A 81 8.68 -6.97 -15.86
CA PHE A 81 10.10 -7.31 -15.78
C PHE A 81 10.54 -8.20 -16.95
N THR A 82 9.71 -9.19 -17.33
CA THR A 82 9.97 -10.06 -18.48
C THR A 82 10.12 -9.24 -19.77
N VAL A 83 9.25 -8.24 -19.98
CA VAL A 83 9.33 -7.38 -21.17
C VAL A 83 10.61 -6.56 -21.16
N VAL A 84 10.95 -5.91 -20.04
CA VAL A 84 12.16 -5.08 -19.93
C VAL A 84 13.43 -5.89 -20.21
N VAL A 85 13.57 -7.07 -19.59
CA VAL A 85 14.75 -7.93 -19.78
C VAL A 85 14.86 -8.40 -21.22
N VAL A 86 13.76 -8.88 -21.81
CA VAL A 86 13.76 -9.41 -23.17
C VAL A 86 14.07 -8.31 -24.20
N GLU A 87 13.50 -7.12 -24.04
CA GLU A 87 13.77 -5.99 -24.95
C GLU A 87 15.21 -5.47 -24.80
N ALA A 88 15.76 -5.42 -23.57
CA ALA A 88 17.15 -5.09 -23.34
C ALA A 88 18.09 -6.10 -23.99
N LEU A 89 17.84 -7.40 -23.86
CA LEU A 89 18.63 -8.46 -24.50
C LEU A 89 18.60 -8.39 -26.03
N LYS A 90 17.46 -8.00 -26.62
CA LYS A 90 17.35 -7.75 -28.06
C LYS A 90 18.14 -6.52 -28.50
N ARG A 91 18.03 -5.41 -27.75
CA ARG A 91 18.63 -4.12 -28.10
C ARG A 91 20.14 -4.12 -27.89
N ASP A 92 20.58 -4.58 -26.73
CA ASP A 92 21.96 -4.38 -26.25
C ASP A 92 22.87 -5.54 -26.71
N TYR A 93 22.32 -6.74 -26.89
CA TYR A 93 23.08 -7.94 -27.26
C TYR A 93 22.65 -8.55 -28.60
N GLY A 94 21.62 -8.00 -29.26
CA GLY A 94 21.15 -8.50 -30.57
C GLY A 94 20.58 -9.92 -30.53
N LEU A 95 20.26 -10.45 -29.35
CA LEU A 95 19.88 -11.86 -29.19
C LEU A 95 18.50 -12.16 -29.81
N ARG A 96 18.39 -13.32 -30.45
CA ARG A 96 17.15 -13.80 -31.09
C ARG A 96 16.97 -15.31 -30.91
N GLY A 97 15.74 -15.77 -31.14
CA GLY A 97 15.37 -17.18 -31.10
C GLY A 97 15.71 -17.85 -29.77
N LYS A 98 16.19 -19.09 -29.82
CA LYS A 98 16.50 -19.88 -28.62
C LYS A 98 17.49 -19.19 -27.66
N ALA A 99 18.54 -18.56 -28.21
CA ALA A 99 19.58 -17.91 -27.40
C ALA A 99 19.05 -16.74 -26.55
N LEU A 100 18.06 -15.99 -27.07
CA LEU A 100 17.39 -14.94 -26.33
C LEU A 100 16.65 -15.51 -25.11
N TRP A 101 15.89 -16.58 -25.31
CA TRP A 101 15.05 -17.16 -24.27
C TRP A 101 15.86 -17.86 -23.19
N ASP A 102 16.93 -18.56 -23.57
CA ASP A 102 17.85 -19.19 -22.63
C ASP A 102 18.57 -18.14 -21.77
N ARG A 103 18.98 -17.01 -22.36
CA ARG A 103 19.58 -15.91 -21.60
C ARG A 103 18.56 -15.20 -20.71
N ALA A 104 17.37 -14.88 -21.23
CA ALA A 104 16.30 -14.27 -20.44
C ALA A 104 15.91 -15.16 -19.24
N HIS A 105 15.85 -16.48 -19.44
CA HIS A 105 15.66 -17.43 -18.37
C HIS A 105 16.76 -17.36 -17.31
N SER A 106 18.02 -17.28 -17.72
CA SER A 106 19.14 -17.16 -16.79
C SER A 106 19.07 -15.85 -15.98
N GLU A 107 18.65 -14.74 -16.59
CA GLU A 107 18.51 -13.44 -15.90
C GLU A 107 17.29 -13.38 -14.96
N ILE A 108 16.18 -14.05 -15.32
CA ILE A 108 14.90 -13.97 -14.60
C ILE A 108 14.77 -15.07 -13.54
N ALA A 109 15.25 -16.27 -13.83
CA ALA A 109 15.05 -17.48 -13.02
C ALA A 109 16.36 -18.19 -12.69
N GLY A 110 17.51 -17.64 -13.09
CA GLY A 110 18.81 -18.16 -12.70
C GLY A 110 19.04 -18.07 -11.19
N ARG A 111 19.95 -18.91 -10.70
CA ARG A 111 20.28 -19.07 -9.28
C ARG A 111 20.76 -17.77 -8.62
N ASP A 112 21.32 -16.86 -9.43
CA ASP A 112 21.82 -15.54 -9.02
C ASP A 112 20.83 -14.40 -9.34
N SER A 113 19.62 -14.71 -9.83
CA SER A 113 18.62 -13.71 -10.14
C SER A 113 17.98 -13.15 -8.87
N PHE A 114 17.75 -11.84 -8.86
CA PHE A 114 16.92 -11.16 -7.85
C PHE A 114 15.51 -11.78 -7.72
N MET A 115 15.06 -12.51 -8.75
CA MET A 115 13.74 -13.12 -8.87
C MET A 115 13.77 -14.66 -8.70
N ALA A 116 14.82 -15.23 -8.09
CA ALA A 116 14.95 -16.66 -7.79
C ALA A 116 13.78 -17.30 -7.00
N LEU A 117 12.81 -16.49 -6.55
CA LEU A 117 11.57 -16.90 -5.91
C LEU A 117 10.54 -17.53 -6.89
N PHE A 118 10.74 -17.43 -8.21
CA PHE A 118 9.86 -18.08 -9.17
C PHE A 118 10.38 -19.49 -9.50
N GLU A 119 10.10 -20.43 -8.60
CA GLU A 119 10.33 -21.86 -8.85
C GLU A 119 9.59 -22.29 -10.12
N ASN A 120 10.27 -23.03 -11.01
CA ASN A 120 9.73 -23.65 -12.23
C ASN A 120 9.43 -22.73 -13.43
N VAL A 121 10.12 -21.61 -13.59
CA VAL A 121 10.07 -20.84 -14.84
C VAL A 121 10.99 -21.50 -15.88
N THR A 122 10.47 -21.87 -17.05
CA THR A 122 11.29 -22.38 -18.18
C THR A 122 11.45 -21.30 -19.26
N PRO A 123 12.45 -21.41 -20.18
CA PRO A 123 12.57 -20.49 -21.31
C PRO A 123 11.27 -20.34 -22.13
N ALA A 124 10.59 -21.46 -22.39
CA ALA A 124 9.30 -21.47 -23.10
C ALA A 124 8.15 -20.81 -22.31
N ALA A 125 8.22 -20.80 -20.96
CA ALA A 125 7.26 -20.08 -20.13
C ALA A 125 7.47 -18.56 -20.24
N ILE A 126 8.72 -18.11 -20.32
CA ILE A 126 9.10 -16.71 -20.50
C ILE A 126 8.66 -16.21 -21.87
N GLU A 127 8.92 -16.97 -22.93
CA GLU A 127 8.48 -16.65 -24.29
C GLU A 127 6.95 -16.47 -24.36
N ARG A 128 6.19 -17.45 -23.85
CA ARG A 128 4.72 -17.38 -23.81
C ARG A 128 4.21 -16.19 -23.00
N ARG A 129 4.88 -15.86 -21.89
CA ARG A 129 4.54 -14.70 -21.06
C ARG A 129 4.79 -13.40 -21.82
N TYR A 130 5.97 -13.23 -22.41
CA TYR A 130 6.33 -12.06 -23.21
C TYR A 130 5.30 -11.77 -24.31
N HIS A 131 4.93 -12.79 -25.10
CA HIS A 131 3.95 -12.63 -26.17
C HIS A 131 2.55 -12.28 -25.65
N ARG A 132 2.12 -12.87 -24.54
CA ARG A 132 0.83 -12.56 -23.91
C ARG A 132 0.78 -11.12 -23.39
N VAL A 133 1.89 -10.60 -22.86
CA VAL A 133 1.96 -9.21 -22.39
C VAL A 133 1.94 -8.25 -23.57
N LYS A 134 2.77 -8.49 -24.60
CA LYS A 134 2.76 -7.68 -25.82
C LYS A 134 1.40 -7.63 -26.49
N SER A 135 0.67 -8.74 -26.56
CA SER A 135 -0.67 -8.78 -27.15
C SER A 135 -1.75 -8.06 -26.33
N ARG A 136 -1.51 -7.72 -25.06
CA ARG A 136 -2.42 -6.92 -24.23
C ARG A 136 -2.09 -5.43 -24.25
N SER A 137 -0.89 -5.08 -24.70
CA SER A 137 -0.39 -3.70 -24.77
C SER A 137 -0.39 -3.12 -26.19
N SER A 138 -0.77 -3.92 -27.20
CA SER A 138 -1.10 -3.50 -28.58
C SER A 138 -2.60 -3.42 -28.75
#